data_AF-A0A0K1QUS0-F1
#
_entry.id   AF-A0A0K1QUS0-F1
#
_cell.length_a   1.000
_cell.length_b   1.000
_cell.length_c   1.000
_cell.angle_alpha   90.00
_cell.angle_beta   90.00
_cell.angle_gamma   90.00
#
_symmetry.space_group_name_H-M   'P 1'
#
loop_
_entity.id
_entity.type
_entity.pdbx_description
1 polymer ?
#
loop_
_entity_poly.entity_id
_entity_poly.type
_entity_poly.pdbx_seq_one_letter_code
_entity_poly.pdbx_strand_id
1 'polypeptide(L)'
;MDAAESVLMAARVQFALTISFHIVLAALTIGLANFLMVLEALWLWRGQQRYLDVYRYWLGFRSRLHALPLFAALGVFVLAFALMIMALYPLIVPPHLTLQAAASSPTSQTFMLIGFAVLIPVTLIYNTYGFRVFSGKVRAVRD
;
A
#
# COMPACT_ATOMS: atom_id res chain seq x y z
N MET A 1 19.79 -25.40 15.36
CA MET A 1 19.30 -24.03 15.14
C MET A 1 18.56 -23.62 16.37
N ASP A 2 19.10 -22.65 17.10
CA ASP A 2 18.44 -22.14 18.30
C ASP A 2 17.14 -21.42 17.91
N ALA A 3 16.16 -21.49 18.81
CA ALA A 3 14.88 -20.77 18.71
C ALA A 3 15.05 -19.29 18.31
N ALA A 4 16.05 -18.62 18.89
CA ALA A 4 16.35 -17.22 18.60
C ALA A 4 16.85 -17.01 17.16
N GLU A 5 17.61 -17.98 16.62
CA GLU A 5 18.15 -17.92 15.27
C GLU A 5 17.04 -18.06 14.21
N SER A 6 16.08 -18.98 14.43
CA SER A 6 14.94 -19.16 13.53
C SER A 6 14.00 -17.96 13.54
N VAL A 7 13.71 -17.38 14.72
CA VAL A 7 12.89 -16.16 14.85
C VAL A 7 13.57 -14.98 14.17
N LEU A 8 14.87 -14.80 14.38
CA LEU A 8 15.64 -13.73 13.74
C LEU A 8 15.68 -13.86 12.23
N MET A 9 15.85 -15.08 11.71
CA MET A 9 15.82 -15.35 10.27
C MET A 9 14.43 -15.08 9.69
N ALA A 10 13.36 -15.54 10.35
CA ALA A 10 11.98 -15.27 9.93
C ALA A 10 11.67 -13.77 9.87
N ALA A 11 12.11 -13.00 10.89
CA ALA A 11 11.94 -11.55 10.91
C ALA A 11 12.70 -10.85 9.77
N ARG A 12 13.94 -11.28 9.48
CA ARG A 12 14.73 -10.76 8.35
C ARG A 12 14.09 -11.05 7.01
N VAL A 13 13.58 -12.27 6.83
CA VAL A 13 12.89 -12.68 5.60
C VAL A 13 11.59 -11.90 5.43
N GLN A 14 10.77 -11.76 6.48
CA GLN A 14 9.54 -10.96 6.46
C GLN A 14 9.83 -9.49 6.09
N PHE A 15 10.86 -8.90 6.71
CA PHE A 15 11.27 -7.53 6.43
C PHE A 15 11.76 -7.36 4.99
N ALA A 16 12.64 -8.24 4.53
CA ALA A 16 13.16 -8.23 3.16
C ALA A 16 12.04 -8.38 2.12
N LEU A 17 11.10 -9.31 2.33
CA LEU A 17 9.93 -9.48 1.47
C LEU A 17 9.08 -8.21 1.43
N THR A 18 8.74 -7.66 2.60
CA THR A 18 7.90 -6.47 2.70
C THR A 18 8.54 -5.29 1.97
N ILE A 19 9.82 -5.01 2.24
CA ILE A 19 10.55 -3.91 1.58
C ILE A 19 10.68 -4.16 0.08
N SER A 20 10.97 -5.38 -0.35
CA SER A 20 11.12 -5.69 -1.77
C SER A 20 9.82 -5.42 -2.52
N PHE A 21 8.68 -5.86 -1.99
CA PHE A 21 7.37 -5.56 -2.58
C PHE A 21 7.10 -4.06 -2.62
N HIS A 22 7.39 -3.32 -1.54
CA HIS A 22 7.19 -1.87 -1.52
C HIS A 22 8.06 -1.15 -2.57
N ILE A 23 9.34 -1.51 -2.67
CA ILE A 23 10.26 -0.90 -3.64
C ILE A 23 9.84 -1.23 -5.07
N VAL A 24 9.54 -2.49 -5.37
CA VAL A 24 9.15 -2.90 -6.72
C VAL A 24 7.84 -2.24 -7.15
N LEU A 25 6.83 -2.23 -6.28
CA LEU A 25 5.54 -1.60 -6.57
C LEU A 25 5.65 -0.07 -6.66
N ALA A 26 6.44 0.57 -5.79
CA ALA A 26 6.71 2.00 -5.87
C ALA A 26 7.47 2.35 -7.16
N ALA A 27 8.51 1.60 -7.52
CA ALA A 27 9.27 1.82 -8.74
C ALA A 27 8.41 1.62 -10.00
N LEU A 28 7.54 0.60 -10.01
CA LEU A 28 6.63 0.34 -11.12
C LEU A 28 5.62 1.48 -11.31
N THR A 29 4.99 1.94 -10.22
CA THR A 29 3.99 3.01 -10.27
C THR A 29 4.61 4.36 -10.65
N ILE A 30 5.75 4.71 -10.07
CA ILE A 30 6.50 5.92 -10.42
C ILE A 30 7.01 5.85 -11.86
N GLY A 31 7.55 4.69 -12.27
CA GLY A 31 8.07 4.46 -13.61
C GLY A 31 6.99 4.58 -14.68
N LEU A 32 5.80 3.99 -14.45
CA LEU A 32 4.66 4.12 -15.35
C LEU A 32 4.18 5.58 -15.44
N ALA A 33 4.11 6.29 -14.32
CA ALA A 33 3.73 7.70 -14.30
C ALA A 33 4.72 8.56 -15.12
N ASN A 34 6.03 8.36 -14.93
CA ASN A 34 7.05 9.09 -15.66
C ASN A 34 7.06 8.74 -17.16
N PHE A 35 6.85 7.47 -17.51
CA PHE A 35 6.70 7.01 -18.89
C PHE A 35 5.51 7.69 -19.59
N LEU A 36 4.33 7.72 -18.94
CA LEU A 36 3.14 8.39 -19.48
C LEU A 36 3.35 9.90 -19.61
N MET A 37 3.99 10.54 -18.62
CA MET A 37 4.33 11.96 -18.67
C MET A 37 5.25 12.29 -19.85
N VAL A 38 6.24 11.46 -20.15
CA VAL A 38 7.13 11.64 -21.31
C VAL A 38 6.36 11.49 -22.63
N LEU A 39 5.45 10.52 -22.75
CA LEU A 39 4.62 10.37 -23.96
C LEU A 39 3.71 11.58 -24.18
N GLU A 40 3.10 12.10 -23.12
CA GLU A 40 2.28 13.31 -23.17
C GLU A 40 3.10 14.55 -23.56
N ALA A 41 4.28 14.72 -22.96
CA ALA A 41 5.20 15.81 -23.32
C ALA A 41 5.68 15.72 -24.78
N LEU A 42 6.01 14.53 -25.27
CA LEU A 42 6.41 14.29 -26.67
C LEU A 42 5.27 14.55 -27.65
N TRP A 43 4.04 14.22 -27.28
CA TRP A 43 2.85 14.56 -28.06
C TRP A 43 2.67 16.07 -28.16
N LEU A 44 2.73 16.80 -27.04
CA LEU A 44 2.60 18.26 -27.02
C LEU A 44 3.71 18.95 -27.81
N TRP A 45 4.93 18.41 -27.80
CA TRP A 45 6.04 19.02 -28.53
C TRP A 45 6.06 18.69 -30.02
N ARG A 46 5.82 17.43 -30.42
CA ARG A 46 5.92 17.02 -31.84
C ARG A 46 4.60 17.05 -32.60
N GLY A 47 3.45 17.15 -31.92
CA GLY A 47 2.13 17.10 -32.54
C GLY A 47 1.76 15.78 -33.21
N GLN A 48 2.55 14.71 -33.03
CA GLN A 48 2.29 13.41 -33.67
C GLN A 48 1.31 12.57 -32.86
N GLN A 49 0.19 12.17 -33.48
CA GLN A 49 -0.87 11.38 -32.85
C GLN A 49 -0.42 10.00 -32.33
N ARG A 50 0.67 9.45 -32.87
CA ARG A 50 1.24 8.15 -32.45
C ARG A 50 1.52 8.06 -30.95
N TYR A 51 2.01 9.15 -30.34
CA TYR A 51 2.31 9.16 -28.90
C TYR A 51 1.04 9.14 -28.04
N LEU A 52 -0.03 9.79 -28.52
CA LEU A 52 -1.33 9.84 -27.86
C LEU A 52 -2.05 8.49 -27.91
N ASP A 53 -1.91 7.76 -29.02
CA ASP A 53 -2.48 6.42 -29.17
C ASP A 53 -1.84 5.44 -28.17
N VAL A 54 -0.52 5.50 -28.01
CA VAL A 54 0.20 4.69 -27.00
C VAL A 54 -0.19 5.10 -25.59
N TYR A 55 -0.24 6.40 -25.28
CA TYR A 55 -0.69 6.91 -23.98
C TYR A 55 -2.11 6.42 -23.62
N ARG A 56 -3.04 6.49 -24.58
CA ARG A 56 -4.43 6.02 -24.43
C ARG A 56 -4.54 4.51 -24.29
N TYR A 57 -3.70 3.75 -24.99
CA TYR A 57 -3.63 2.30 -24.85
C TYR A 57 -3.28 1.91 -23.40
N TRP A 58 -2.27 2.54 -22.81
CA TRP A 58 -1.89 2.29 -21.41
C TRP A 58 -2.96 2.73 -20.40
N LEU A 59 -3.78 3.73 -20.73
CA LEU A 59 -4.94 4.17 -19.93
C LEU A 59 -6.22 3.37 -20.15
N GLY A 60 -6.23 2.41 -21.09
CA GLY A 60 -7.40 1.64 -21.52
C GLY A 60 -8.08 0.81 -20.42
N PHE A 61 -7.43 0.62 -19.27
CA PHE A 61 -7.98 -0.07 -18.09
C PHE A 61 -9.04 0.75 -17.32
N ARG A 62 -9.92 1.46 -18.03
CA ARG A 62 -10.97 2.26 -17.40
C ARG A 62 -12.15 1.36 -16.99
N SER A 63 -12.04 0.77 -15.80
CA SER A 63 -13.17 0.10 -15.15
C SER A 63 -14.35 1.07 -15.02
N ARG A 64 -15.56 0.62 -15.42
CA ARG A 64 -16.81 1.40 -15.29
C ARG A 64 -17.31 1.52 -13.85
N LEU A 65 -16.70 0.77 -12.92
CA LEU A 65 -17.04 0.77 -11.50
C LEU A 65 -15.87 1.39 -10.74
N HIS A 66 -15.96 2.68 -10.45
CA HIS A 66 -14.86 3.47 -9.87
C HIS A 66 -14.54 3.08 -8.41
N ALA A 67 -15.53 2.62 -7.64
CA ALA A 67 -15.37 2.30 -6.22
C ALA A 67 -15.28 0.79 -5.93
N LEU A 68 -15.85 -0.06 -6.78
CA LEU A 68 -15.85 -1.51 -6.59
C LEU A 68 -14.44 -2.13 -6.43
N PRO A 69 -13.43 -1.83 -7.28
CA PRO A 69 -12.12 -2.45 -7.16
C PRO A 69 -11.42 -2.08 -5.84
N LEU A 70 -11.67 -0.88 -5.31
CA LEU A 70 -11.14 -0.44 -4.01
C LEU A 70 -11.71 -1.31 -2.87
N PHE A 71 -13.03 -1.44 -2.80
CA PHE A 71 -13.68 -2.21 -1.73
C PHE A 71 -13.43 -3.71 -1.87
N ALA A 72 -13.36 -4.23 -3.10
CA ALA A 72 -13.01 -5.63 -3.35
C ALA A 72 -11.58 -5.94 -2.90
N ALA A 73 -10.61 -5.09 -3.25
CA ALA A 73 -9.22 -5.25 -2.81
C ALA A 73 -9.09 -5.14 -1.28
N LEU A 74 -9.77 -4.16 -0.66
CA LEU A 74 -9.80 -4.01 0.79
C LEU A 74 -10.41 -5.25 1.46
N GLY A 75 -11.51 -5.78 0.94
CA GLY A 75 -12.16 -6.98 1.46
C GLY A 75 -11.27 -8.20 1.39
N VAL A 76 -10.60 -8.44 0.25
CA VAL A 76 -9.64 -9.54 0.10
C VAL A 76 -8.45 -9.39 1.06
N PHE A 77 -7.94 -8.18 1.24
CA PHE A 77 -6.83 -7.91 2.15
C PHE A 77 -7.22 -8.17 3.61
N VAL A 78 -8.36 -7.62 4.06
CA VAL A 78 -8.87 -7.85 5.41
C VAL A 78 -9.10 -9.34 5.67
N LEU A 79 -9.69 -10.06 4.70
CA LEU A 79 -9.89 -11.51 4.79
C LEU A 79 -8.55 -12.26 4.91
N ALA A 80 -7.57 -11.94 4.06
CA ALA A 80 -6.25 -12.58 4.09
C ALA A 80 -5.54 -12.39 5.44
N PHE A 81 -5.56 -11.16 5.97
CA PHE A 81 -4.97 -10.87 7.29
C PHE A 81 -5.73 -11.55 8.43
N ALA A 82 -7.06 -11.60 8.38
CA ALA A 82 -7.86 -12.31 9.37
C ALA A 82 -7.56 -13.82 9.38
N LEU A 83 -7.47 -14.44 8.19
CA LEU A 83 -7.09 -15.85 8.06
C LEU A 83 -5.67 -16.11 8.56
N MET A 84 -4.72 -15.19 8.27
CA MET A 84 -3.36 -15.29 8.79
C MET A 84 -3.32 -15.21 10.33
N ILE A 85 -4.03 -14.25 10.94
CA ILE A 85 -4.09 -14.11 12.40
C ILE A 85 -4.72 -15.36 13.03
N MET A 86 -5.81 -15.87 12.44
CA MET A 86 -6.49 -17.07 12.92
C MET A 86 -5.60 -18.32 12.82
N ALA A 87 -4.82 -18.44 11.75
CA ALA A 87 -3.88 -19.56 11.57
C ALA A 87 -2.68 -19.49 12.52
N LEU A 88 -2.26 -18.29 12.93
CA LEU A 88 -1.09 -18.11 13.80
C LEU A 88 -1.45 -18.13 15.29
N TYR A 89 -2.64 -17.67 15.69
CA TYR A 89 -3.07 -17.64 17.09
C TYR A 89 -2.95 -19.03 17.76
N PRO A 90 -2.29 -19.17 18.93
CA PRO A 90 -1.79 -18.13 19.85
C PRO A 90 -0.30 -17.75 19.67
N LEU A 91 0.35 -18.24 18.62
CA LEU A 91 1.76 -18.03 18.32
C LEU A 91 1.93 -16.79 17.44
N ILE A 92 2.95 -15.98 17.70
CA ILE A 92 3.34 -14.89 16.77
C ILE A 92 4.35 -15.41 15.74
N VAL A 93 5.23 -16.34 16.14
CA VAL A 93 6.17 -17.06 15.28
C VAL A 93 6.26 -18.52 15.76
N PRO A 94 5.81 -19.51 14.97
CA PRO A 94 5.96 -20.93 15.30
C PRO A 94 7.44 -21.35 15.43
N PRO A 95 7.80 -22.33 16.29
CA PRO A 95 6.88 -23.28 16.93
C PRO A 95 6.49 -22.99 18.40
N HIS A 96 7.14 -22.06 19.10
CA HIS A 96 6.95 -21.91 20.57
C HIS A 96 6.80 -20.47 21.07
N LEU A 97 6.88 -19.46 20.19
CA LEU A 97 6.83 -18.05 20.61
C LEU A 97 5.38 -17.55 20.62
N THR A 98 4.78 -17.51 21.82
CA THR A 98 3.39 -17.08 22.03
C THR A 98 3.25 -15.56 22.07
N LEU A 99 2.05 -15.06 21.77
CA LEU A 99 1.72 -13.62 21.84
C LEU A 99 2.01 -13.03 23.22
N GLN A 100 1.73 -13.77 24.28
CA GLN A 100 1.90 -13.33 25.67
C GLN A 100 3.36 -13.31 26.08
N ALA A 101 4.17 -14.27 25.61
CA ALA A 101 5.61 -14.28 25.87
C ALA A 101 6.34 -13.16 25.11
N ALA A 102 5.80 -12.75 23.95
CA ALA A 102 6.31 -11.64 23.14
C ALA A 102 5.81 -10.27 23.58
N ALA A 103 4.81 -10.22 24.48
CA ALA A 103 4.15 -8.98 24.88
C ALA A 103 5.11 -8.08 25.68
N SER A 104 5.12 -6.79 25.36
CA SER A 104 5.84 -5.79 26.16
C SER A 104 5.17 -5.56 27.53
N SER A 105 5.84 -4.85 28.43
CA SER A 105 5.28 -4.55 29.75
C SER A 105 3.95 -3.77 29.65
N PRO A 106 2.99 -3.95 30.59
CA PRO A 106 1.68 -3.30 30.53
C PRO A 106 1.74 -1.77 30.40
N THR A 107 2.72 -1.13 31.04
CA THR A 107 2.96 0.32 30.93
C THR A 107 3.33 0.74 29.51
N SER A 108 4.20 -0.03 28.85
CA SER A 108 4.59 0.21 27.46
C SER A 108 3.42 -0.01 26.49
N GLN A 109 2.61 -1.05 26.72
CA GLN A 109 1.39 -1.28 25.95
C GLN A 109 0.40 -0.13 26.09
N THR A 110 0.17 0.36 27.32
CA THR A 110 -0.72 1.49 27.58
C THR A 110 -0.23 2.76 26.88
N PHE A 111 1.08 3.03 26.95
CA PHE A 111 1.69 4.14 26.22
C PHE A 111 1.47 4.04 24.70
N MET A 112 1.72 2.86 24.10
CA MET A 112 1.48 2.63 22.68
C MET A 112 0.00 2.79 22.31
N LEU A 113 -0.92 2.27 23.11
CA LEU A 113 -2.37 2.38 22.87
C LEU A 113 -2.83 3.84 22.86
N ILE A 114 -2.37 4.65 23.80
CA ILE A 114 -2.65 6.09 23.82
C ILE A 114 -2.10 6.75 22.55
N GLY A 115 -0.86 6.42 22.17
CA GLY A 115 -0.25 6.91 20.92
C GLY A 115 -1.09 6.59 19.69
N PHE A 116 -1.52 5.33 19.52
CA PHE A 116 -2.36 4.91 18.40
C PHE A 116 -3.75 5.56 18.43
N ALA A 117 -4.36 5.69 19.60
CA ALA A 117 -5.68 6.32 19.77
C ALA A 117 -5.69 7.78 19.30
N VAL A 118 -4.55 8.49 19.40
CA VAL A 118 -4.41 9.87 18.89
C VAL A 118 -3.95 9.87 17.43
N LEU A 119 -2.97 9.04 17.07
CA LEU A 119 -2.35 9.05 15.74
C LEU A 119 -3.32 8.59 14.64
N ILE A 120 -4.15 7.59 14.90
CA ILE A 120 -5.10 7.05 13.91
C ILE A 120 -6.11 8.13 13.46
N PRO A 121 -6.83 8.82 14.38
CA PRO A 121 -7.72 9.92 13.98
C PRO A 121 -7.01 11.03 13.22
N VAL A 122 -5.84 11.47 13.67
CA VAL A 122 -5.08 12.55 13.01
C VAL A 122 -4.69 12.14 11.59
N THR A 123 -4.19 10.91 11.41
CA THR A 123 -3.79 10.37 10.10
C THR A 123 -4.99 10.28 9.16
N LEU A 124 -6.13 9.79 9.66
CA LEU A 124 -7.36 9.70 8.86
C LEU A 124 -7.88 11.08 8.46
N ILE A 125 -7.87 12.05 9.37
CA ILE A 125 -8.26 13.44 9.07
C ILE A 125 -7.35 14.03 8.02
N TYR A 126 -6.03 13.92 8.20
CA TYR A 126 -5.04 14.45 7.26
C TYR A 126 -5.18 13.82 5.87
N ASN A 127 -5.25 12.49 5.78
CA ASN A 127 -5.40 11.79 4.50
C ASN A 127 -6.75 12.13 3.83
N THR A 128 -7.84 12.16 4.60
CA THR A 128 -9.16 12.56 4.09
C THR A 128 -9.14 13.99 3.56
N TYR A 129 -8.52 14.92 4.29
CA TYR A 129 -8.35 16.29 3.86
C TYR A 129 -7.49 16.38 2.59
N GLY A 130 -6.37 15.66 2.52
CA GLY A 130 -5.51 15.58 1.35
C GLY A 130 -6.28 15.11 0.11
N PHE A 131 -7.00 13.99 0.21
CA PHE A 131 -7.85 13.52 -0.88
C PHE A 131 -8.92 14.54 -1.28
N ARG A 132 -9.52 15.23 -0.30
CA ARG A 132 -10.52 16.26 -0.58
C ARG A 132 -9.92 17.44 -1.34
N VAL A 133 -8.75 17.95 -0.92
CA VAL A 133 -8.04 19.05 -1.59
C VAL A 133 -7.66 18.69 -3.02
N PHE A 134 -7.19 17.47 -3.26
CA PHE A 134 -6.76 17.00 -4.58
C PHE A 134 -7.87 16.32 -5.41
N SER A 135 -9.13 16.39 -4.97
CA SER A 135 -10.27 15.79 -5.69
C SER A 135 -10.76 16.57 -6.91
N GLY A 136 -10.14 17.72 -7.22
CA GLY A 136 -10.48 18.55 -8.36
C GLY A 136 -10.24 17.83 -9.70
N LYS A 137 -11.29 17.67 -10.50
CA LYS A 137 -11.19 17.08 -11.84
C LYS A 137 -10.51 18.07 -12.79
N VAL A 138 -9.27 17.77 -13.21
CA VAL A 138 -8.58 18.53 -14.26
C VAL A 138 -9.36 18.34 -15.57
N ARG A 139 -9.95 19.42 -16.08
CA ARG A 139 -10.57 19.44 -17.40
C ARG A 139 -9.49 19.83 -18.40
N ALA A 140 -9.37 19.08 -19.48
CA ALA A 140 -8.55 19.52 -20.61
C ALA A 140 -9.13 20.85 -21.12
N VAL A 141 -8.28 21.86 -21.26
CA VAL A 141 -8.62 23.06 -22.02
C VAL A 141 -8.90 22.58 -23.44
N ARG A 142 -10.14 22.79 -23.89
CA ARG A 142 -10.59 22.41 -25.21
C ARG A 142 -10.45 23.65 -26.07
N ASP A 143 -9.38 23.69 -26.86
CA ASP A 143 -9.24 24.64 -27.98
C ASP A 143 -10.20 24.24 -29.12
#